data_AF-A0A0G4EWQ7-F1
#
_entry.id   AF-A0A0G4EWQ7-F1
#
_cell.length_a   1.000
_cell.length_b   1.000
_cell.length_c   1.000
_cell.angle_alpha   90.00
_cell.angle_beta   90.00
_cell.angle_gamma   90.00
#
_symmetry.space_group_name_H-M   'P 1'
#
loop_
_entity.id
_entity.type
_entity.pdbx_description
1 polymer ?
#
loop_
_entity_poly.entity_id
_entity_poly.type
_entity_poly.pdbx_seq_one_letter_code
_entity_poly.pdbx_strand_id
1 'polypeptide(L)'
;MSISVREDVGHIQQHYQDFFESFQLQSMTDASATFIITLAEEDGNARRLTIERTPVCFQILSDDGMPAGSESCKGEAFESIEQLLNRVAPRLFQRKMQQLTMAKLAKELEAG
;
A
#
# COMPACT_ATOMS: atom_id res chain seq x y z
N MET A 1 9.06 -13.33 -15.91
CA MET A 1 7.60 -13.30 -16.15
C MET A 1 7.14 -11.93 -15.70
N SER A 2 6.65 -11.08 -16.60
CA SER A 2 6.08 -9.80 -16.20
C SER A 2 4.68 -10.07 -15.67
N ILE A 3 4.46 -9.86 -14.36
CA ILE A 3 3.14 -9.94 -13.75
C ILE A 3 2.26 -8.88 -14.44
N SER A 4 1.07 -9.25 -14.89
CA SER A 4 0.17 -8.29 -15.51
C SER A 4 -0.33 -7.27 -14.48
N VAL A 5 -0.66 -6.05 -14.91
CA VAL A 5 -1.22 -5.01 -14.03
C VAL A 5 -2.43 -5.53 -13.24
N ARG A 6 -3.28 -6.37 -13.86
CA ARG A 6 -4.44 -6.96 -13.22
C ARG A 6 -4.06 -7.93 -12.09
N GLU A 7 -3.10 -8.82 -12.34
CA GLU A 7 -2.62 -9.77 -11.33
C GLU A 7 -2.01 -9.02 -10.14
N ASP A 8 -1.25 -7.98 -10.42
CA ASP A 8 -0.57 -7.17 -9.39
C ASP A 8 -1.59 -6.43 -8.51
N VAL A 9 -2.61 -5.80 -9.11
CA VAL A 9 -3.72 -5.17 -8.37
C VAL A 9 -4.48 -6.19 -7.52
N GLY A 10 -4.76 -7.37 -8.06
CA GLY A 10 -5.41 -8.45 -7.32
C GLY A 10 -4.56 -8.93 -6.13
N HIS A 11 -3.25 -9.04 -6.33
CA HIS A 11 -2.31 -9.41 -5.29
C HIS A 11 -2.24 -8.35 -4.19
N ILE A 12 -2.26 -7.06 -4.56
CA ILE A 12 -2.31 -5.96 -3.60
C ILE A 12 -3.59 -6.01 -2.76
N GLN A 13 -4.74 -6.17 -3.40
CA GLN A 13 -6.02 -6.23 -2.71
C GLN A 13 -6.08 -7.41 -1.73
N GLN A 14 -5.51 -8.56 -2.05
CA GLN A 14 -5.56 -9.75 -1.19
C GLN A 14 -4.49 -9.75 -0.09
N HIS A 15 -3.25 -9.40 -0.42
CA HIS A 15 -2.12 -9.54 0.49
C HIS A 15 -1.90 -8.32 1.39
N TYR A 16 -2.38 -7.14 0.97
CA TYR A 16 -2.20 -5.90 1.70
C TYR A 16 -3.52 -5.36 2.26
N GLN A 17 -4.61 -6.15 2.24
CA GLN A 17 -5.90 -5.75 2.82
C GLN A 17 -5.77 -5.25 4.26
N ASP A 18 -4.88 -5.84 5.06
CA ASP A 18 -4.69 -5.46 6.46
C ASP A 18 -3.97 -4.12 6.63
N PHE A 19 -3.33 -3.59 5.58
CA PHE A 19 -2.69 -2.28 5.57
C PHE A 19 -3.66 -1.17 5.22
N PHE A 20 -4.76 -1.49 4.54
CA PHE A 20 -5.72 -0.51 4.05
C PHE A 20 -6.96 -0.50 4.92
N GLU A 21 -7.41 0.69 5.31
CA GLU A 21 -8.77 0.86 5.81
C GLU A 21 -9.80 0.60 4.71
N SER A 22 -9.48 1.05 3.49
CA SER A 22 -10.26 0.76 2.28
C SER A 22 -9.38 0.69 1.04
N PHE A 23 -9.82 -0.13 0.10
CA PHE A 23 -9.24 -0.26 -1.23
C PHE A 23 -10.37 -0.12 -2.26
N GLN A 24 -10.23 0.80 -3.21
CA GLN A 24 -11.23 1.04 -4.25
C GLN A 24 -10.58 1.13 -5.63
N LEU A 25 -10.83 0.14 -6.48
CA LEU A 25 -10.43 0.18 -7.89
C LEU A 25 -11.31 1.18 -8.65
N GLN A 26 -10.71 2.18 -9.30
CA GLN A 26 -11.41 3.20 -10.08
C GLN A 26 -11.50 2.81 -11.55
N SER A 27 -10.37 2.37 -12.12
CA SER A 27 -10.27 1.97 -13.52
C SER A 27 -9.21 0.89 -13.66
N MET A 28 -9.37 0.04 -14.67
CA MET A 28 -8.40 -1.00 -15.00
C MET A 28 -8.43 -1.26 -16.49
N THR A 29 -7.24 -1.22 -17.09
CA THR A 29 -6.94 -1.59 -18.47
C THR A 29 -5.78 -2.59 -18.47
N ASP A 30 -5.41 -3.11 -19.63
CA ASP A 30 -4.23 -3.98 -19.74
C ASP A 30 -2.91 -3.21 -19.54
N ALA A 31 -2.93 -1.89 -19.74
CA ALA A 31 -1.75 -1.03 -19.67
C ALA A 31 -1.63 -0.25 -18.36
N SER A 32 -2.72 -0.08 -17.60
CA SER A 32 -2.68 0.57 -16.29
C SER A 32 -3.92 0.29 -15.48
N ALA A 33 -3.81 0.50 -14.16
CA ALA A 33 -4.94 0.49 -13.25
C ALA A 33 -4.85 1.69 -12.32
N THR A 34 -5.97 2.35 -12.07
CA THR A 34 -6.08 3.41 -11.08
C THR A 34 -6.89 2.90 -9.91
N PHE A 35 -6.37 3.02 -8.70
CA PHE A 35 -7.06 2.64 -7.48
C PHE A 35 -6.78 3.64 -6.37
N ILE A 36 -7.68 3.67 -5.39
CA ILE A 36 -7.58 4.50 -4.21
C ILE A 36 -7.35 3.59 -3.02
N ILE A 37 -6.36 3.92 -2.21
CA ILE A 37 -6.16 3.32 -0.90
C ILE A 37 -6.38 4.37 0.18
N THR A 38 -7.02 3.98 1.27
CA THR A 38 -7.10 4.78 2.48
C THR A 38 -6.33 4.07 3.57
N LEU A 39 -5.38 4.76 4.19
CA LEU A 39 -4.54 4.27 5.27
C LEU A 39 -5.07 4.83 6.59
N ALA A 40 -5.37 3.95 7.55
CA ALA A 40 -5.71 4.36 8.90
C ALA A 40 -4.43 4.70 9.66
N GLU A 41 -4.19 5.98 9.96
CA GLU A 41 -3.12 6.38 10.87
C GLU A 41 -3.62 6.43 12.32
N GLU A 42 -2.69 6.27 13.27
CA GLU A 42 -3.01 6.11 14.70
C GLU A 42 -3.69 7.34 15.33
N ASP A 43 -3.51 8.51 14.74
CA ASP A 43 -4.05 9.79 15.23
C ASP A 43 -5.45 10.13 14.67
N GLY A 44 -6.13 9.16 14.03
CA GLY A 44 -7.47 9.36 13.46
C GLY A 44 -7.49 10.16 12.14
N ASN A 45 -6.32 10.53 11.62
CA ASN A 45 -6.18 11.06 10.28
C ASN A 45 -6.07 9.89 9.30
N ALA A 46 -7.03 9.82 8.36
CA ALA A 46 -6.97 8.87 7.27
C ALA A 46 -6.25 9.51 6.08
N ARG A 47 -5.12 8.92 5.66
CA ARG A 47 -4.41 9.36 4.47
C ARG A 47 -4.96 8.62 3.26
N ARG A 48 -5.47 9.35 2.27
CA ARG A 48 -6.07 8.79 1.05
C ARG A 48 -5.14 9.05 -0.12
N LEU A 49 -4.75 7.98 -0.81
CA LEU A 49 -3.87 8.04 -1.97
C LEU A 49 -4.60 7.54 -3.21
N THR A 50 -4.53 8.31 -4.29
CA THR A 50 -4.91 7.82 -5.62
C THR A 50 -3.65 7.38 -6.34
N ILE A 51 -3.60 6.12 -6.75
CA ILE A 51 -2.40 5.47 -7.29
C ILE A 51 -2.71 4.97 -8.69
N GLU A 52 -1.83 5.26 -9.63
CA GLU A 52 -1.78 4.60 -10.93
C GLU A 52 -0.69 3.53 -10.92
N ARG A 53 -1.09 2.29 -11.19
CA ARG A 53 -0.18 1.18 -11.47
C ARG A 53 -0.06 1.02 -12.98
N THR A 54 1.16 1.21 -13.50
CA THR A 54 1.56 0.86 -14.88
C THR A 54 2.41 -0.42 -14.86
N PRO A 55 2.90 -0.99 -15.96
CA PRO A 55 3.82 -2.12 -15.91
C PRO A 55 5.17 -1.78 -15.28
N VAL A 56 5.51 -0.49 -15.18
CA VAL A 56 6.83 -0.02 -14.75
C VAL A 56 6.84 0.38 -13.28
N CYS A 57 5.80 1.08 -12.82
CA CYS A 57 5.80 1.65 -11.47
C CYS A 57 4.39 1.83 -10.89
N PHE A 58 4.36 2.24 -9.62
CA PHE A 58 3.23 2.80 -8.90
C PHE A 58 3.43 4.30 -8.76
N GLN A 59 2.58 5.11 -9.38
CA GLN A 59 2.65 6.56 -9.30
C GLN A 59 1.52 7.11 -8.44
N ILE A 60 1.84 8.02 -7.52
CA ILE A 60 0.84 8.71 -6.71
C ILE A 60 0.28 9.89 -7.50
N LEU A 61 -0.98 9.81 -7.91
CA LEU A 61 -1.69 10.87 -8.62
C LEU A 61 -2.21 11.95 -7.68
N SER A 62 -2.68 11.55 -6.49
CA SER A 62 -3.19 12.43 -5.44
C SER A 62 -2.86 11.88 -4.06
N ASP A 63 -2.69 12.78 -3.11
CA ASP A 63 -2.28 12.52 -1.74
C ASP A 63 -3.04 13.48 -0.80
N ASP A 64 -4.11 12.96 -0.23
CA ASP A 64 -5.09 13.68 0.57
C ASP A 64 -5.03 13.23 2.03
N GLY A 65 -5.37 14.12 2.97
CA GLY A 65 -5.40 13.78 4.40
C GLY A 65 -4.01 13.65 5.06
N MET A 66 -3.01 14.36 4.53
CA MET A 66 -1.65 14.37 5.09
C MET A 66 -1.62 14.98 6.50
N PRO A 67 -0.83 14.44 7.43
CA PRO A 67 -0.58 15.07 8.72
C PRO A 67 0.07 16.44 8.54
N ALA A 68 -0.27 17.40 9.41
CA ALA A 68 0.34 18.72 9.40
C ALA A 68 1.88 18.60 9.51
N GLY A 69 2.60 19.21 8.57
CA GLY A 69 4.07 19.15 8.50
C GLY A 69 4.64 17.97 7.71
N SER A 70 3.79 17.12 7.12
CA SER A 70 4.24 16.06 6.19
C SER A 70 4.40 16.58 4.77
N GLU A 71 5.39 16.06 4.06
CA GLU A 71 5.58 16.34 2.64
C GLU A 71 4.61 15.51 1.78
N SER A 72 4.10 16.11 0.71
CA SER A 72 3.27 15.42 -0.25
C SER A 72 4.09 14.48 -1.12
N CYS A 73 3.57 13.27 -1.31
CA CYS A 73 4.16 12.27 -2.19
C CYS A 73 3.55 12.30 -3.60
N LYS A 74 2.71 13.31 -3.91
CA LYS A 74 2.09 13.46 -5.23
C LYS A 74 3.16 13.57 -6.32
N GLY A 75 3.03 12.73 -7.35
CA GLY A 75 3.95 12.65 -8.48
C GLY A 75 5.12 11.70 -8.26
N GLU A 76 5.36 11.22 -7.03
CA GLU A 76 6.38 10.20 -6.78
C GLU A 76 6.00 8.86 -7.43
N ALA A 77 7.01 8.16 -7.93
CA ALA A 77 6.88 6.85 -8.57
C ALA A 77 7.72 5.82 -7.81
N PHE A 78 7.14 4.65 -7.57
CA PHE A 78 7.74 3.57 -6.79
C PHE A 78 7.77 2.29 -7.61
N GLU A 79 8.79 1.46 -7.41
CA GLU A 79 8.93 0.19 -8.14
C GLU A 79 7.99 -0.88 -7.57
N SER A 80 7.59 -0.74 -6.30
CA SER A 80 6.74 -1.68 -5.57
C SER A 80 5.77 -0.99 -4.63
N ILE A 81 4.69 -1.71 -4.27
CA ILE A 81 3.74 -1.25 -3.25
C ILE A 81 4.39 -1.15 -1.87
N GLU A 82 5.37 -2.00 -1.55
CA GLU A 82 6.11 -1.93 -0.27
C GLU A 82 6.92 -0.65 -0.16
N GLN A 83 7.62 -0.24 -1.23
CA GLN A 83 8.34 1.05 -1.24
C GLN A 83 7.37 2.22 -1.06
N LEU A 84 6.22 2.19 -1.75
CA LEU A 84 5.18 3.19 -1.60
C LEU A 84 4.69 3.26 -0.15
N LEU A 85 4.29 2.12 0.43
CA LEU A 85 3.79 2.04 1.80
C LEU A 85 4.81 2.51 2.84
N ASN A 86 6.08 2.11 2.68
CA ASN A 86 7.16 2.54 3.58
C ASN A 86 7.42 4.06 3.48
N ARG A 87 7.20 4.68 2.32
CA ARG A 87 7.33 6.12 2.14
C ARG A 87 6.16 6.90 2.74
N VAL A 88 4.93 6.47 2.49
CA VAL A 88 3.71 7.24 2.84
C VAL A 88 3.20 6.96 4.25
N ALA A 89 3.45 5.76 4.79
CA ALA A 89 3.00 5.35 6.12
C ALA A 89 4.06 4.45 6.80
N PRO A 90 5.29 4.96 7.04
CA PRO A 90 6.39 4.18 7.59
C PRO A 90 6.06 3.53 8.93
N ARG A 91 5.31 4.21 9.80
CA ARG A 91 4.93 3.68 11.12
C ARG A 91 3.96 2.51 11.01
N LEU A 92 2.92 2.66 10.19
CA LEU A 92 1.97 1.58 9.91
C LEU A 92 2.68 0.39 9.29
N PHE A 93 3.55 0.65 8.30
CA PHE A 93 4.34 -0.37 7.63
C PHE A 93 5.23 -1.13 8.61
N GLN A 94 6.01 -0.42 9.43
CA GLN A 94 6.89 -1.02 10.43
C GLN A 94 6.11 -1.85 11.45
N ARG A 95 4.97 -1.35 11.95
CA ARG A 95 4.13 -2.07 12.93
C ARG A 95 3.59 -3.37 12.36
N LYS A 96 3.07 -3.35 11.13
CA LYS A 96 2.57 -4.55 10.45
C LYS A 96 3.68 -5.57 10.18
N MET A 97 4.87 -5.11 9.77
CA MET A 97 6.04 -5.98 9.61
C MET A 97 6.48 -6.61 10.94
N GLN A 98 6.44 -5.87 12.05
CA GLN A 98 6.71 -6.41 13.38
C GLN A 98 5.66 -7.46 13.80
N GLN A 99 4.38 -7.21 13.53
CA GLN A 99 3.31 -8.17 13.80
C GLN A 99 3.48 -9.47 13.01
N LEU A 100 3.80 -9.40 11.72
CA LEU A 100 4.07 -10.58 10.90
C LEU A 100 5.27 -11.39 11.41
N THR A 101 6.32 -10.69 11.87
CA THR A 101 7.52 -11.33 12.43
C THR A 101 7.19 -12.04 13.74
N MET A 102 6.46 -11.39 14.66
CA MET A 102 6.02 -11.99 15.92
C MET A 102 5.06 -13.17 15.69
N ALA A 103 4.14 -13.06 14.74
CA ALA A 103 3.21 -14.13 14.40
C ALA A 103 3.93 -15.37 13.84
N LYS A 104 4.96 -15.20 13.01
CA LYS A 104 5.81 -16.30 12.55
C LYS A 104 6.55 -16.97 13.70
N LEU A 105 7.21 -16.18 14.55
CA LEU A 105 7.93 -16.71 15.72
C LEU A 105 7.01 -17.47 16.68
N ALA A 106 5.81 -16.96 16.95
CA ALA A 106 4.81 -17.64 17.78
C ALA A 106 4.40 -18.98 17.16
N LYS A 107 4.18 -19.02 15.84
CA LYS A 107 3.80 -20.25 15.13
C LYS A 107 4.91 -21.30 15.11
N GLU A 108 6.18 -20.88 15.04
CA GLU A 108 7.33 -21.80 15.14
C GLU A 108 7.51 -22.35 16.57
N LEU A 109 7.21 -21.55 17.59
CA LEU A 109 7.24 -21.97 19.00
C LEU A 109 6.12 -22.94 19.37
N GLU A 110 4.94 -22.85 18.75
CA GLU A 110 3.85 -23.81 18.95
C GLU A 110 4.01 -25.11 18.13
N ALA A 111 4.89 -25.11 17.12
CA ALA A 111 5.13 -26.26 16.25
C ALA A 111 6.32 -27.14 16.68
N GLY A 112 7.05 -26.76 17.73
CA GLY A 112 8.17 -27.50 18.32
C GLY A 112 7.82 -28.12 19.66
#